data_AF-A0A392Q592-F1
#
_entry.id   AF-A0A392Q592-F1
#
_cell.length_a   1.000
_cell.length_b   1.000
_cell.length_c   1.000
_cell.angle_alpha   90.00
_cell.angle_beta   90.00
_cell.angle_gamma   90.00
#
_symmetry.space_group_name_H-M   'P 1'
#
loop_
_entity.id
_entity.type
_entity.pdbx_description
1 polymer ?
#
loop_
_entity_poly.entity_id
_entity_poly.type
_entity_poly.pdbx_seq_one_letter_code
_entity_poly.pdbx_strand_id
1 'polypeptide(L)' 'MVTRGKTGNLKPRVFLAELEPKTVRSALNDPKWLQAMKAEYKALMDNHTWSLVPLPPHKKAIGSKWVFRVKENPD' A
#
# COMPACT_ATOMS: atom_id res chain seq x y z
N MET A 1 40.35 -6.84 29.33
CA MET A 1 39.00 -7.43 29.35
C MET A 1 38.52 -7.50 27.90
N VAL A 2 38.65 -8.68 27.27
CA VAL A 2 38.28 -8.89 25.86
C VAL A 2 37.09 -9.83 25.86
N THR A 3 35.96 -9.41 25.29
CA THR A 3 34.83 -10.30 25.03
C THR A 3 34.81 -10.68 23.55
N ARG A 4 34.81 -11.99 23.34
CA ARG A 4 34.86 -12.69 22.06
C ARG A 4 33.50 -13.31 21.78
N GLY A 5 33.02 -13.21 20.53
CA GLY A 5 31.92 -13.98 19.97
C GLY A 5 30.70 -13.11 19.59
N LYS A 6 30.12 -13.18 18.40
CA LYS A 6 30.00 -14.33 17.48
C LYS A 6 29.89 -13.88 16.02
N THR A 7 30.50 -14.70 15.18
CA THR A 7 30.42 -14.78 13.72
C THR A 7 28.98 -14.96 13.21
N GLY A 8 28.68 -14.37 12.05
CA GLY A 8 28.07 -15.13 10.96
C GLY A 8 26.64 -14.77 10.56
N ASN A 9 26.49 -14.57 9.24
CA ASN A 9 25.24 -14.53 8.48
C ASN A 9 24.58 -13.15 8.35
N LEU A 10 25.28 -12.21 7.74
CA LEU A 10 24.63 -11.27 6.83
C LEU A 10 24.15 -12.08 5.61
N LYS A 11 23.05 -12.82 5.77
CA LYS A 11 22.25 -13.19 4.59
C LYS A 11 21.91 -11.85 3.94
N PRO A 12 22.21 -11.62 2.66
CA PRO A 12 21.58 -10.52 1.97
C PRO A 12 20.09 -10.77 2.19
N ARG A 13 19.43 -9.88 2.95
CA ARG A 13 17.97 -9.82 2.93
C ARG A 13 17.70 -9.44 1.49
N VAL A 14 17.47 -10.46 0.67
CA VAL A 14 16.90 -10.28 -0.64
C VAL A 14 15.57 -9.64 -0.29
N PHE A 15 15.53 -8.31 -0.32
CA PHE A 15 14.28 -7.59 -0.35
C PHE A 15 13.60 -8.21 -1.55
N LEU A 16 12.64 -9.10 -1.30
CA LEU A 16 11.56 -9.27 -2.25
C LEU A 16 10.89 -7.90 -2.25
N ALA A 17 11.46 -6.96 -2.99
CA ALA A 17 10.71 -5.87 -3.55
C ALA A 17 9.74 -6.57 -4.49
N GLU A 18 8.65 -7.11 -3.93
CA GLU A 18 7.44 -7.33 -4.70
C GLU A 18 7.24 -6.02 -5.45
N LEU A 19 7.41 -6.08 -6.76
CA LEU A 19 7.61 -4.89 -7.59
C LEU A 19 6.43 -3.95 -7.37
N GLU A 20 6.63 -2.89 -6.58
CA GLU A 20 5.53 -2.00 -6.23
C GLU A 20 4.99 -1.39 -7.52
N PRO A 21 3.67 -1.52 -7.78
CA PRO A 21 3.11 -1.05 -9.03
C PRO A 21 3.16 0.47 -9.04
N LYS A 22 3.94 1.02 -9.97
CA LYS A 22 4.05 2.47 -10.16
C LYS A 22 2.80 3.10 -10.77
N THR A 23 1.92 2.27 -11.33
CA THR A 23 0.69 2.71 -12.00
C THR A 23 -0.50 1.90 -11.54
N VAL A 24 -1.68 2.54 -11.51
CA VAL A 24 -2.95 1.88 -11.16
C VAL A 24 -3.23 0.71 -12.10
N ARG A 25 -2.93 0.83 -13.39
CA ARG A 25 -3.11 -0.27 -14.36
C ARG A 25 -2.30 -1.50 -13.99
N SER A 26 -1.04 -1.31 -13.59
CA SER A 26 -0.18 -2.40 -13.14
C SER A 26 -0.71 -3.03 -11.85
N ALA A 27 -1.22 -2.22 -10.92
CA ALA A 27 -1.81 -2.70 -9.68
C ALA A 27 -3.09 -3.51 -9.93
N LEU A 28 -3.95 -3.06 -10.84
CA LEU A 28 -5.20 -3.76 -11.17
C LEU A 28 -4.98 -5.10 -11.88
N ASN A 29 -3.87 -5.24 -12.60
CA ASN A 29 -3.49 -6.49 -13.25
C ASN A 29 -3.01 -7.56 -12.24
N ASP A 30 -2.55 -7.14 -11.06
CA ASP A 30 -2.14 -8.06 -10.01
C ASP A 30 -3.32 -8.34 -9.06
N PRO A 31 -3.74 -9.61 -8.90
CA PRO A 31 -4.87 -9.96 -8.03
C PRO A 31 -4.64 -9.57 -6.56
N LYS A 32 -3.39 -9.58 -6.07
CA LYS A 32 -3.07 -9.18 -4.68
C LYS A 32 -3.39 -7.71 -4.45
N TRP A 33 -2.91 -6.84 -5.34
CA TRP A 33 -3.13 -5.41 -5.27
C TRP A 33 -4.61 -5.05 -5.50
N LEU A 34 -5.29 -5.73 -6.44
CA LEU A 34 -6.73 -5.57 -6.64
C LEU A 34 -7.52 -5.94 -5.38
N GLN A 35 -7.19 -7.03 -4.71
CA GLN A 35 -7.84 -7.45 -3.47
C GLN A 35 -7.60 -6.43 -2.35
N ALA A 36 -6.37 -5.94 -2.19
CA ALA A 36 -6.06 -4.90 -1.22
C ALA A 36 -6.85 -3.61 -1.47
N MET A 37 -6.94 -3.14 -2.73
CA MET A 37 -7.76 -1.97 -3.08
C MET A 37 -9.24 -2.16 -2.72
N LYS A 38 -9.80 -3.35 -2.97
CA LYS A 38 -11.19 -3.65 -2.63
C LYS A 38 -11.41 -3.67 -1.12
N ALA A 39 -10.45 -4.22 -0.35
CA ALA A 39 -10.53 -4.25 1.11
C ALA A 39 -10.50 -2.83 1.69
N GLU A 40 -9.58 -1.98 1.23
CA GLU A 40 -9.52 -0.56 1.64
C GLU A 40 -10.79 0.20 1.26
N TYR A 41 -11.29 0.01 0.03
CA TYR A 41 -12.55 0.61 -0.41
C TYR A 41 -13.73 0.19 0.49
N LYS A 42 -13.82 -1.11 0.82
CA LYS A 42 -14.84 -1.63 1.72
C LYS A 42 -14.71 -1.03 3.12
N ALA A 43 -13.49 -0.94 3.67
CA ALA A 43 -13.26 -0.33 4.97
C ALA A 43 -13.70 1.14 5.01
N LEU A 44 -13.46 1.92 3.94
CA LEU A 44 -13.94 3.31 3.83
C LEU A 44 -15.48 3.40 3.85
N MET A 45 -16.16 2.46 3.19
CA MET A 45 -17.63 2.39 3.19
C MET A 45 -18.16 1.94 4.55
N ASP A 46 -17.57 0.92 5.15
CA ASP A 46 -17.95 0.38 6.45
C ASP A 46 -17.74 1.41 7.58
N ASN A 47 -16.73 2.28 7.46
CA ASN A 47 -16.49 3.37 8.40
C ASN A 47 -17.53 4.50 8.33
N HIS A 48 -18.42 4.50 7.33
CA HIS A 48 -19.50 5.50 7.15
C HIS A 48 -19.04 6.97 7.18
N THR A 49 -17.75 7.21 6.94
CA THR A 49 -17.15 8.56 6.93
C THR A 49 -17.21 9.22 5.56
N TRP A 50 -17.53 8.45 4.51
CA TRP A 50 -17.55 8.91 3.13
C TRP A 50 -18.88 8.59 2.46
N SER A 51 -19.49 9.60 1.85
CA SER A 51 -20.65 9.45 0.97
C SER A 51 -20.28 9.87 -0.45
N LEU A 52 -20.59 9.02 -1.44
CA LEU A 52 -20.42 9.39 -2.84
C LEU A 52 -21.50 10.41 -3.23
N VAL A 53 -21.08 11.64 -3.52
CA VAL A 53 -21.98 12.75 -3.92
C VAL A 53 -21.59 13.27 -5.31
N PRO A 54 -22.57 13.70 -6.13
CA PRO A 54 -22.26 14.35 -7.39
C PRO A 54 -21.50 15.67 -7.12
N LEU A 55 -20.60 16.03 -8.04
CA LEU A 55 -19.85 17.28 -7.94
C LEU A 55 -20.83 18.47 -8.04
N PRO A 56 -20.95 19.33 -7.01
CA PRO A 56 -21.80 20.50 -7.09
C PRO A 56 -21.37 21.45 -8.22
N PRO A 57 -22.34 22.16 -8.85
CA PRO A 57 -22.05 23.08 -9.93
C PRO A 57 -21.09 24.18 -9.46
N HIS A 58 -20.20 24.62 -10.36
CA HIS A 58 -19.18 25.65 -10.11
C HIS A 58 -18.12 25.32 -9.04
N LYS A 59 -18.00 24.05 -8.63
CA LYS A 59 -16.92 23.59 -7.76
C LYS A 59 -15.92 22.73 -8.53
N LYS A 60 -14.66 22.76 -8.09
CA LYS A 60 -13.60 21.89 -8.62
C LYS A 60 -13.43 20.70 -7.70
N ALA A 61 -13.48 19.50 -8.27
CA ALA A 61 -13.14 18.29 -7.54
C ALA A 61 -11.63 18.30 -7.22
N ILE A 62 -11.28 17.94 -5.99
CA ILE A 62 -9.88 17.70 -5.62
C ILE A 62 -9.53 16.29 -6.09
N GLY A 63 -8.45 16.17 -6.85
CA GLY A 63 -7.97 14.87 -7.30
C GLY A 63 -7.46 14.05 -6.11
N SER A 64 -7.75 12.75 -6.12
CA SER A 64 -7.15 11.77 -5.21
C SER A 64 -6.32 10.78 -6.02
N LYS A 65 -5.24 10.26 -5.43
CA LYS A 65 -4.35 9.32 -6.09
C LYS A 65 -4.09 8.12 -5.17
N TRP A 66 -4.12 6.92 -5.76
CA TRP A 66 -3.70 5.70 -5.09
C TRP A 66 -2.18 5.64 -4.98
N VAL A 67 -1.70 5.30 -3.79
CA VAL A 67 -0.28 5.02 -3.50
C VAL A 67 -0.19 3.55 -3.10
N PHE A 68 0.54 2.77 -3.90
CA PHE A 68 0.77 1.36 -3.64
C PHE A 68 2.11 1.22 -2.95
N ARG A 69 2.09 0.77 -1.69
CA ARG A 69 3.30 0.49 -0.92
C ARG A 69 3.12 -0.75 -0.06
N VAL A 70 4.17 -1.55 0.03
CA VAL A 70 4.24 -2.68 0.97
C VAL A 70 4.65 -2.13 2.34
N LYS A 71 3.88 -2.46 3.38
CA LYS A 71 4.23 -2.07 4.74
C LYS A 71 5.24 -3.05 5.32
N GLU A 72 6.50 -2.62 5.43
CA GLU A 72 7.60 -3.50 5.85
C GLU A 72 7.71 -3.71 7.37
N ASN A 73 7.02 -2.87 8.17
CA ASN A 73 6.93 -3.00 9.63
C ASN A 73 5.46 -2.99 10.05
N PRO A 74 4.86 -4.15 10.34
CA PRO A 74 3.46 -4.28 10.76
C PRO A 74 3.22 -4.03 12.26
N ASP A 75 4.26 -3.68 13.04
CA ASP A 75 4.15 -3.34 14.47
C ASP A 75 3.59 -1.93 14.74
#